data_AF-A0A930H9V2-F1
#
_entry.id   AF-A0A930H9V2-F1
#
_cell.length_a   1.000
_cell.length_b   1.000
_cell.length_c   1.000
_cell.angle_alpha   90.00
_cell.angle_beta   90.00
_cell.angle_gamma   90.00
#
_symmetry.space_group_name_H-M   'P 1'
#
loop_
_entity.id
_entity.type
_entity.pdbx_description
1 polymer ?
#
loop_
_entity_poly.entity_id
_entity_poly.type
_entity_poly.pdbx_seq_one_letter_code
_entity_poly.pdbx_strand_id
1 'polypeptide(L)'
;MESSRIKRKRQKEIMLVSQMIKLYCHKNHTNRNGKELCDECQELIEYARERSEKCRFMKSKSFCSNCKIHCYSPDMRDKIQKVMRYSGPRIIIYHPLLCLRHVITGAKEKRRTRRD
;
A
#
# COMPACT_ATOMS: atom_id res chain seq x y z
N MET A 1 6.83 -13.58 20.83
CA MET A 1 6.79 -14.34 19.56
C MET A 1 5.84 -13.68 18.57
N GLU A 2 6.32 -13.31 17.37
CA GLU A 2 5.45 -12.74 16.32
C GLU A 2 4.58 -13.85 15.70
N SER A 3 3.26 -13.73 15.86
CA SER A 3 2.29 -14.72 15.38
C SER A 3 2.38 -14.92 13.85
N SER A 4 2.32 -16.16 13.39
CA SER A 4 2.31 -16.54 11.96
C SER A 4 1.27 -15.75 11.13
N ARG A 5 0.15 -15.37 11.75
CA ARG A 5 -0.88 -14.52 11.13
C ARG A 5 -0.39 -13.11 10.82
N ILE A 6 0.43 -12.51 11.70
CA ILE A 6 0.99 -11.16 11.50
C ILE A 6 2.01 -11.18 10.37
N LYS A 7 2.91 -12.18 10.35
CA LYS A 7 3.87 -12.36 9.25
C LYS A 7 3.16 -12.49 7.90
N ARG A 8 2.12 -13.34 7.79
CA ARG A 8 1.31 -13.48 6.57
C ARG A 8 0.64 -12.16 6.17
N LYS A 9 0.15 -11.39 7.13
CA LYS A 9 -0.46 -10.08 6.85
C LYS A 9 0.56 -9.09 6.30
N ARG A 10 1.77 -9.01 6.87
CA ARG A 10 2.87 -8.16 6.35
C ARG A 10 3.17 -8.50 4.90
N GLN A 11 3.37 -9.79 4.62
CA GLN A 11 3.67 -10.25 3.27
C GLN A 11 2.56 -9.89 2.27
N LYS A 12 1.29 -10.04 2.67
CA LYS A 12 0.16 -9.62 1.82
C LYS A 12 0.13 -8.12 1.56
N GLU A 13 0.38 -7.27 2.56
CA GLU A 13 0.44 -5.82 2.38
C GLU A 13 1.59 -5.42 1.46
N ILE A 14 2.78 -6.01 1.63
CA ILE A 14 3.96 -5.76 0.80
C ILE A 14 3.66 -6.16 -0.65
N MET A 15 3.18 -7.38 -0.89
CA MET A 15 2.84 -7.85 -2.24
C MET A 15 1.82 -6.94 -2.93
N LEU A 16 0.77 -6.53 -2.22
CA LEU A 16 -0.27 -5.65 -2.77
C LEU A 16 0.30 -4.30 -3.17
N VAL A 17 1.08 -3.65 -2.29
CA VAL A 17 1.68 -2.35 -2.60
C VAL A 17 2.66 -2.47 -3.77
N SER A 18 3.49 -3.52 -3.80
CA SER A 18 4.39 -3.80 -4.93
C SER A 18 3.63 -3.95 -6.24
N GLN A 19 2.52 -4.70 -6.25
CA GLN A 19 1.71 -4.88 -7.46
C GLN A 19 1.09 -3.56 -7.94
N MET A 20 0.62 -2.72 -7.00
CA MET A 20 0.09 -1.40 -7.32
C MET A 20 1.15 -0.48 -7.92
N ILE A 21 2.38 -0.52 -7.41
CA ILE A 21 3.51 0.27 -7.93
C ILE A 21 3.93 -0.24 -9.32
N LYS A 22 4.01 -1.56 -9.53
CA LYS A 22 4.28 -2.15 -10.84
C LYS A 22 3.26 -1.71 -11.89
N LEU A 23 1.97 -1.76 -11.57
CA LEU A 23 0.90 -1.32 -12.44
C LEU A 23 1.01 0.18 -12.80
N TYR A 24 1.34 1.01 -11.80
CA TYR A 24 1.55 2.45 -12.01
C TYR A 24 2.75 2.70 -12.94
N CYS A 25 3.87 2.02 -12.67
CA CYS A 25 5.10 2.16 -13.44
C CYS A 25 4.87 1.80 -14.91
N HIS A 26 4.31 0.62 -15.19
CA HIS A 26 4.10 0.16 -16.57
C HIS A 26 3.26 1.11 -17.42
N LYS A 27 2.33 1.86 -16.79
CA LYS A 27 1.39 2.69 -17.54
C LYS A 27 1.74 4.17 -17.57
N ASN A 28 2.44 4.68 -16.57
CA ASN A 28 2.80 6.09 -16.47
C ASN A 28 4.28 6.36 -16.77
N HIS A 29 5.14 5.35 -16.59
CA HIS A 29 6.56 5.44 -16.92
C HIS A 29 6.80 4.58 -18.15
N THR A 30 6.97 5.21 -19.31
CA THR A 30 7.49 4.52 -20.50
C THR A 30 8.81 3.88 -20.11
N ASN A 31 8.93 2.59 -20.38
CA ASN A 31 10.07 1.78 -20.01
C ASN A 31 11.31 2.23 -20.79
N ARG A 32 12.00 3.27 -20.29
CA ARG A 32 13.04 3.98 -21.04
C ARG A 32 14.25 3.09 -21.37
N ASN A 33 14.46 1.99 -20.64
CA ASN A 33 15.67 1.16 -20.71
C ASN A 33 15.41 -0.37 -20.71
N GLY A 34 14.20 -0.85 -21.05
CA GLY A 34 13.91 -2.28 -21.13
C GLY A 34 13.90 -3.05 -19.79
N LYS A 35 13.88 -2.36 -18.64
CA LYS A 35 13.77 -2.97 -17.30
C LYS A 35 12.31 -3.27 -16.96
N GLU A 36 11.99 -4.30 -16.17
CA GLU A 36 10.59 -4.53 -15.74
C GLU A 36 10.03 -3.34 -14.92
N LEU A 37 10.90 -2.57 -14.25
CA LEU A 37 10.52 -1.43 -13.42
C LEU A 37 11.55 -0.29 -13.56
N CYS A 38 11.12 0.97 -13.47
CA CYS A 38 12.05 2.09 -13.38
C CYS A 38 12.66 2.21 -11.97
N ASP A 39 13.82 2.85 -11.88
CA ASP A 39 14.59 2.95 -10.63
C ASP A 39 13.79 3.67 -9.51
N GLU A 40 13.01 4.70 -9.86
CA GLU A 40 12.15 5.40 -8.89
C GLU A 40 11.05 4.49 -8.30
N CYS A 41 10.41 3.68 -9.15
CA CYS A 41 9.38 2.75 -8.68
C CYS A 41 9.99 1.60 -7.89
N GLN A 42 11.22 1.18 -8.21
CA GLN A 42 11.95 0.17 -7.45
C GLN A 42 12.30 0.68 -6.05
N GLU A 43 12.80 1.91 -5.96
CA GLU A 43 13.07 2.58 -4.68
C GLU A 43 11.80 2.68 -3.82
N LEU A 44 10.67 3.05 -4.44
CA LEU A 44 9.40 3.15 -3.73
C LEU A 44 8.91 1.80 -3.19
N ILE A 45 9.12 0.71 -3.92
CA ILE A 45 8.79 -0.66 -3.46
C ILE A 45 9.62 -1.01 -2.23
N GLU A 46 10.93 -0.80 -2.29
CA GLU A 46 11.83 -1.16 -1.19
C GLU A 46 11.52 -0.32 0.06
N TYR A 47 11.29 0.97 -0.13
CA TYR A 47 10.86 1.86 0.95
C TYR A 47 9.54 1.38 1.59
N ALA A 48 8.53 1.06 0.78
CA ALA A 48 7.24 0.58 1.29
C ALA A 48 7.35 -0.76 2.01
N ARG A 49 8.24 -1.65 1.53
CA ARG A 49 8.56 -2.93 2.15
C ARG A 49 9.16 -2.74 3.52
N GLU A 50 10.24 -1.95 3.63
CA GLU A 50 10.93 -1.68 4.89
C GLU A 50 9.97 -1.12 5.95
N ARG A 51 9.11 -0.15 5.56
CA ARG A 51 8.10 0.43 6.45
C ARG A 51 7.05 -0.59 6.89
N SER A 52 6.68 -1.52 6.02
CA SER A 52 5.72 -2.58 6.33
C SER A 52 6.31 -3.65 7.25
N GLU A 53 7.58 -3.98 7.09
CA GLU A 53 8.32 -4.90 7.96
C GLU A 53 8.47 -4.32 9.38
N LYS A 54 8.79 -3.02 9.49
CA LYS A 54 8.96 -2.32 10.78
C LYS A 54 7.65 -1.76 11.37
N CYS A 55 6.50 -2.01 10.75
CA CYS A 55 5.23 -1.45 11.19
C CYS A 55 4.81 -1.99 12.58
N ARG A 56 4.69 -1.09 13.56
CA ARG A 56 4.25 -1.42 14.94
C ARG A 56 2.74 -1.68 15.03
N PHE A 57 1.97 -1.08 14.12
CA PHE A 57 0.51 -1.18 14.11
C PHE A 57 -0.04 -2.32 13.26
N MET A 58 0.82 -3.20 12.72
CA MET A 58 0.40 -4.25 11.79
C MET A 58 -0.73 -5.14 12.33
N LYS A 59 -0.76 -5.39 13.65
CA LYS A 59 -1.82 -6.19 14.29
C LYS A 59 -3.16 -5.46 14.34
N SER A 60 -3.15 -4.16 14.63
CA SER A 60 -4.35 -3.36 14.91
C SER A 60 -4.90 -2.61 13.70
N LYS A 61 -4.03 -2.09 12.82
CA LYS A 61 -4.45 -1.29 11.66
C LYS A 61 -5.10 -2.18 10.61
N SER A 62 -6.10 -1.65 9.91
CA SER A 62 -6.69 -2.31 8.74
C SER A 62 -5.86 -2.08 7.47
N PHE A 63 -5.50 -0.81 7.21
CA PHE A 63 -4.74 -0.35 6.05
C PHE A 63 -3.78 0.78 6.45
N CYS A 64 -2.76 1.04 5.60
CA CYS A 64 -1.82 2.15 5.81
C CYS A 64 -2.50 3.53 5.80
N SER A 65 -3.57 3.70 5.01
CA SER A 65 -4.35 4.95 4.95
C SER A 65 -4.99 5.34 6.28
N ASN A 66 -5.24 4.36 7.15
CA ASN A 66 -5.90 4.56 8.44
C ASN A 66 -4.88 4.52 9.60
N CYS A 67 -3.58 4.61 9.27
CA CYS A 67 -2.54 4.61 10.28
C CYS A 67 -2.61 5.91 11.10
N LYS A 68 -2.55 5.79 12.43
CA LYS A 68 -2.53 6.94 13.35
C LYS A 68 -1.26 7.79 13.25
N ILE A 69 -0.18 7.22 12.70
CA ILE A 69 1.10 7.90 12.55
C ILE A 69 1.50 8.06 11.09
N HIS A 70 2.26 9.12 10.86
CA HIS A 70 2.88 9.46 9.60
C HIS A 70 4.26 8.80 9.48
N CYS A 71 4.32 7.60 8.93
CA CYS A 71 5.58 6.84 8.78
C CYS A 71 6.31 7.04 7.46
N TYR A 72 5.66 7.64 6.45
CA TYR A 72 6.28 7.98 5.16
C TYR A 72 6.81 9.41 5.23
N SER A 73 8.04 9.61 4.72
CA SER A 73 8.57 10.95 4.46
C SER A 73 7.65 11.70 3.49
N PRO A 74 7.64 13.05 3.50
CA PRO A 74 6.79 13.83 2.61
C PRO A 74 6.93 13.43 1.13
N ASP A 75 8.16 13.31 0.63
CA ASP A 75 8.42 12.97 -0.77
C ASP A 75 7.91 11.57 -1.14
N MET A 76 8.21 10.55 -0.31
CA MET A 76 7.74 9.18 -0.54
C MET A 76 6.23 9.06 -0.38
N ARG A 77 5.63 9.89 0.48
CA ARG A 77 4.18 9.95 0.66
C ARG A 77 3.51 10.45 -0.61
N ASP A 78 4.04 11.48 -1.25
CA ASP A 78 3.46 12.03 -2.47
C ASP A 78 3.56 11.01 -3.61
N LYS A 79 4.70 10.30 -3.72
CA LYS A 79 4.86 9.19 -4.67
C LYS A 79 3.84 8.08 -4.44
N ILE A 80 3.71 7.57 -3.20
CA ILE A 80 2.75 6.49 -2.93
C ILE A 80 1.30 6.96 -3.09
N GLN A 81 0.97 8.21 -2.80
CA GLN A 81 -0.38 8.74 -3.03
C GLN A 81 -0.74 8.78 -4.52
N LYS A 82 0.20 9.15 -5.40
CA LYS A 82 0.01 9.09 -6.86
C LYS A 82 -0.27 7.65 -7.30
N VAL A 83 0.51 6.68 -6.80
CA VAL A 83 0.30 5.26 -7.05
C VAL A 83 -1.08 4.81 -6.53
N MET A 84 -1.45 5.13 -5.30
CA MET A 84 -2.74 4.72 -4.72
C MET A 84 -3.92 5.33 -5.47
N ARG A 85 -3.82 6.59 -5.90
CA ARG A 85 -4.87 7.27 -6.69
C ARG A 85 -5.07 6.62 -8.06
N TYR A 86 -3.98 6.19 -8.69
CA TYR A 86 -4.03 5.54 -10.00
C TYR A 86 -4.40 4.06 -9.90
N SER A 87 -3.64 3.29 -9.13
CA SER A 87 -3.75 1.84 -9.04
C SER A 87 -4.87 1.39 -8.11
N GLY A 88 -5.32 2.20 -7.16
CA GLY A 88 -6.35 1.84 -6.18
C GLY A 88 -7.66 1.37 -6.81
N PRO A 89 -8.29 2.14 -7.72
CA PRO A 89 -9.48 1.68 -8.43
C PRO A 89 -9.21 0.50 -9.37
N ARG A 90 -7.98 0.38 -9.88
CA ARG A 90 -7.61 -0.63 -10.89
C ARG A 90 -7.22 -1.97 -10.28
N ILE A 91 -6.78 -1.99 -9.03
CA ILE A 91 -6.45 -3.23 -8.30
C ILE A 91 -7.72 -4.04 -7.99
N ILE A 92 -8.92 -3.46 -8.11
CA ILE A 92 -10.22 -4.15 -8.00
C ILE A 92 -10.31 -5.33 -8.97
N ILE A 93 -9.76 -5.16 -10.18
CA ILE A 93 -9.79 -6.20 -11.24
C ILE A 93 -8.94 -7.42 -10.84
N TYR A 94 -7.85 -7.19 -10.09
CA TYR A 94 -6.91 -8.24 -9.68
C TYR A 94 -7.24 -8.83 -8.31
N HIS A 95 -7.76 -8.00 -7.40
CA HIS A 95 -8.05 -8.36 -6.02
C HIS A 95 -9.40 -7.78 -5.54
N PRO A 96 -10.52 -8.28 -6.07
CA PRO A 96 -11.85 -7.72 -5.79
C PRO A 96 -12.22 -7.81 -4.29
N LEU A 97 -11.90 -8.93 -3.64
CA LEU A 97 -12.16 -9.13 -2.21
C LEU A 97 -11.38 -8.17 -1.30
N LEU A 98 -10.14 -7.82 -1.68
CA LEU A 98 -9.33 -6.87 -0.90
C LEU A 98 -9.91 -5.46 -0.98
N CYS A 99 -10.44 -5.07 -2.14
CA CYS A 99 -11.07 -3.77 -2.33
C CYS A 99 -12.40 -3.64 -1.59
N LEU A 100 -13.25 -4.68 -1.64
CA LEU A 100 -14.47 -4.75 -0.82
C LEU A 100 -14.16 -4.56 0.67
N ARG A 101 -13.15 -5.30 1.18
CA ARG A 101 -12.69 -5.14 2.56
C ARG A 101 -12.13 -3.73 2.83
N HIS A 102 -11.41 -3.12 1.88
CA HIS A 102 -10.88 -1.77 1.99
C HIS A 102 -11.99 -0.72 2.12
N VAL A 103 -12.99 -0.77 1.25
CA VAL A 103 -14.13 0.15 1.26
C VAL A 103 -14.94 -0.02 2.55
N ILE A 104 -15.28 -1.26 2.93
CA ILE A 104 -16.06 -1.52 4.15
C ILE A 104 -15.31 -1.10 5.41
N THR A 105 -14.02 -1.43 5.51
CA THR A 105 -13.23 -1.10 6.70
C THR A 105 -12.92 0.39 6.76
N GLY A 106 -12.58 1.03 5.63
CA GLY A 106 -12.39 2.47 5.54
C GLY A 106 -13.65 3.26 5.90
N ALA A 107 -14.83 2.83 5.43
CA ALA A 107 -16.11 3.44 5.80
C ALA A 107 -16.43 3.29 7.30
N LYS A 108 -16.19 2.11 7.88
CA LYS A 108 -16.36 1.87 9.33
C LYS A 108 -15.40 2.73 10.17
N GLU A 109 -14.15 2.86 9.73
CA GLU A 109 -13.13 3.62 10.46
C GLU A 109 -13.38 5.13 10.38
N LYS A 110 -13.79 5.66 9.22
CA LYS A 110 -14.23 7.06 9.04
C LYS A 110 -15.48 7.41 9.86
N ARG A 111 -16.39 6.44 10.07
CA ARG A 111 -17.55 6.62 10.96
C ARG A 111 -17.16 6.65 12.43
N ARG A 112 -16.09 5.95 12.82
CA ARG A 112 -15.58 5.93 14.21
C ARG A 112 -14.88 7.23 14.56
N THR A 113 -14.01 7.74 13.69
CA THR A 113 -13.32 9.04 13.88
C THR A 113 -14.24 10.27 13.82
N ARG A 114 -15.48 10.15 13.34
CA ARG A 114 -16.49 11.22 13.38
C ARG A 114 -17.30 11.24 14.67
N ARG A 115 -17.19 10.20 15.48
CA ARG A 115 -17.97 9.98 16.69
C ARG A 115 -17.14 10.20 17.97
N ASP A 116 -15.82 10.26 17.82
CA ASP A 116 -14.85 10.72 18.80
C ASP A 116 -14.56 12.22 18.54
#